data_AF-A0A4Q3X3K2-F1
#
_entry.id   AF-A0A4Q3X3K2-F1
#
_cell.length_a   1.000
_cell.length_b   1.000
_cell.length_c   1.000
_cell.angle_alpha   90.00
_cell.angle_beta   90.00
_cell.angle_gamma   90.00
#
_symmetry.space_group_name_H-M   'P 1'
#
loop_
_entity.id
_entity.type
_entity.pdbx_description
1 polymer ?
#
loop_
_entity_poly.entity_id
_entity_poly.type
_entity_poly.pdbx_seq_one_letter_code
_entity_poly.pdbx_strand_id
1 'polypeptide(L)'
;MFLLAEAPHLLPPSSSRDDIIRSLEAARLTGWQTYEIPPDFSLCGDAENALWHVPAPDQPTPAVWLGYIPDFERYNAIYEAAKAKNL
;
A
#
# COMPACT_ATOMS: atom_id res chain seq x y z
N MET A 1 1.20 -5.36 -12.80
CA MET A 1 1.80 -4.29 -11.98
C MET A 1 1.04 -4.21 -10.68
N PHE A 2 1.74 -4.02 -9.56
CA PHE A 2 1.16 -4.04 -8.22
C PHE A 2 1.02 -2.62 -7.70
N LEU A 3 -0.08 -2.35 -7.00
CA LEU A 3 -0.32 -1.08 -6.30
C LEU A 3 -0.58 -1.40 -4.82
N LEU A 4 0.26 -0.86 -3.95
CA LEU A 4 0.04 -0.84 -2.51
C LEU A 4 -0.59 0.52 -2.17
N ALA A 5 -1.87 0.54 -1.81
CA ALA A 5 -2.60 1.75 -1.50
C ALA A 5 -2.90 1.85 -0.01
N GLU A 6 -2.77 3.03 0.59
CA GLU A 6 -3.34 3.25 1.93
C GLU A 6 -4.86 3.14 1.86
N ALA A 7 -5.42 2.35 2.77
CA ALA A 7 -6.86 2.06 2.84
C ALA A 7 -7.68 3.35 3.06
N PRO A 8 -8.44 3.85 2.07
CA PRO A 8 -9.05 5.17 2.16
C PRO A 8 -10.12 5.29 3.25
N HIS A 9 -10.74 4.17 3.60
CA HIS A 9 -11.76 4.09 4.65
C HIS A 9 -11.19 4.27 6.07
N LEU A 10 -9.86 4.12 6.24
CA LEU A 10 -9.15 4.37 7.49
C LEU A 10 -8.59 5.79 7.58
N LEU A 11 -8.67 6.56 6.49
CA LEU A 11 -8.15 7.92 6.42
C LEU A 11 -9.22 8.95 6.79
N PRO A 12 -8.85 10.05 7.49
CA PRO A 12 -9.77 11.15 7.72
C PRO A 12 -10.18 11.82 6.39
N PRO A 13 -11.37 12.44 6.33
CA PRO A 13 -11.80 13.17 5.13
C PRO A 13 -10.80 14.27 4.72
N SER A 14 -10.30 14.21 3.49
CA SER A 14 -9.40 15.20 2.90
C SER A 14 -9.38 15.06 1.37
N SER A 15 -8.89 16.09 0.67
CA SER A 15 -8.65 16.01 -0.78
C SER A 15 -7.68 14.88 -1.15
N SER A 16 -6.64 14.66 -0.33
CA SER A 16 -5.68 13.57 -0.56
C SER A 16 -6.32 12.19 -0.45
N ARG A 17 -7.24 11.99 0.51
CA ARG A 17 -8.02 10.74 0.59
C ARG A 17 -8.85 10.56 -0.67
N ASP A 18 -9.53 11.61 -1.12
CA ASP A 18 -10.40 11.54 -2.30
C ASP A 18 -9.58 11.29 -3.59
N ASP A 19 -8.35 11.80 -3.67
CA ASP A 19 -7.41 11.52 -4.76
C ASP A 19 -6.89 10.08 -4.73
N ILE A 20 -6.62 9.52 -3.54
CA ILE A 20 -6.27 8.10 -3.39
C ILE A 20 -7.44 7.23 -3.88
N ILE A 21 -8.68 7.54 -3.50
CA ILE A 21 -9.87 6.81 -3.96
C ILE A 21 -9.94 6.79 -5.49
N ARG A 22 -9.84 7.97 -6.13
CA ARG A 22 -9.90 8.08 -7.60
C ARG A 22 -8.75 7.35 -8.29
N SER A 23 -7.54 7.44 -7.74
CA SER A 23 -6.35 6.79 -8.30
C SER A 23 -6.43 5.26 -8.16
N LEU A 24 -6.95 4.78 -7.03
CA LEU A 24 -7.20 3.36 -6.78
C LEU A 24 -8.26 2.80 -7.73
N GLU A 25 -9.35 3.54 -7.96
CA GLU A 25 -10.36 3.20 -8.97
C GLU A 25 -9.77 3.14 -10.38
N ALA A 26 -8.97 4.14 -10.77
CA ALA A 26 -8.30 4.15 -12.08
C ALA A 26 -7.34 2.96 -12.26
N ALA A 27 -6.57 2.60 -11.23
CA ALA A 27 -5.68 1.44 -11.25
C ALA A 27 -6.46 0.14 -11.45
N ARG A 28 -7.59 -0.03 -10.74
CA ARG A 28 -8.47 -1.20 -10.90
C ARG A 28 -9.05 -1.28 -12.32
N LEU A 29 -9.55 -0.17 -12.87
CA LEU A 29 -10.09 -0.09 -14.23
C LEU A 29 -9.05 -0.41 -15.31
N THR A 30 -7.77 -0.15 -15.04
CA THR A 30 -6.66 -0.43 -15.96
C THR A 30 -6.02 -1.80 -15.75
N GLY A 31 -6.58 -2.64 -14.87
CA GLY A 31 -6.16 -4.03 -14.66
C GLY A 31 -4.94 -4.20 -13.74
N TRP A 32 -4.62 -3.21 -12.91
CA TRP A 32 -3.60 -3.38 -11.88
C TRP A 32 -4.09 -4.27 -10.75
N GLN A 33 -3.16 -5.01 -10.14
CA GLN A 33 -3.44 -5.72 -8.90
C GLN A 33 -3.25 -4.76 -7.74
N THR A 34 -4.34 -4.41 -7.06
CA THR A 34 -4.36 -3.40 -6.00
C THR A 34 -4.55 -4.05 -4.64
N TYR A 35 -3.73 -3.68 -3.67
CA TYR A 35 -3.80 -4.14 -2.28
C TYR A 35 -3.86 -2.94 -1.35
N GLU A 36 -4.81 -2.95 -0.41
CA GLU A 36 -4.98 -1.86 0.54
C GLU A 36 -4.26 -2.21 1.85
N ILE A 37 -3.38 -1.32 2.32
CA ILE A 37 -2.65 -1.45 3.58
C ILE A 37 -3.10 -0.36 4.57
N PRO A 38 -3.02 -0.59 5.89
CA PRO A 38 -3.39 0.44 6.86
C PRO A 38 -2.46 1.67 6.81
N PRO A 39 -2.96 2.86 7.17
CA PRO A 39 -2.20 4.10 7.15
C PRO A 39 -1.19 4.23 8.31
N ASP A 40 -1.24 3.32 9.27
CA ASP A 40 -0.25 3.14 10.32
C ASP A 40 -0.32 1.69 10.84
N PHE A 41 0.50 1.35 11.82
CA PHE A 41 0.52 0.00 12.39
C PHE A 41 -0.37 -0.16 13.62
N SER A 42 -1.22 0.81 13.96
CA SER A 42 -2.08 0.72 15.15
C SER A 42 -3.02 -0.49 15.12
N LEU A 43 -3.41 -0.94 13.93
CA LEU A 43 -4.32 -2.06 13.72
C LEU A 43 -3.62 -3.41 13.48
N CYS A 44 -2.33 -3.41 13.12
CA CYS A 44 -1.62 -4.61 12.68
C CYS A 44 -0.25 -4.84 13.36
N GLY A 45 0.20 -3.92 14.21
CA GLY A 45 1.45 -4.01 14.96
C GLY A 45 2.68 -3.61 14.16
N ASP A 46 2.87 -4.18 12.97
CA ASP A 46 4.07 -3.98 12.14
C ASP A 46 3.78 -4.01 10.62
N ALA A 47 4.85 -3.76 9.84
CA ALA A 47 4.80 -3.73 8.37
C ALA A 47 4.63 -5.11 7.73
N GLU A 48 5.12 -6.18 8.35
CA GLU A 48 4.94 -7.55 7.85
C GLU A 48 3.46 -7.92 7.89
N ASN A 49 2.81 -7.64 9.02
CA ASN A 49 1.38 -7.80 9.18
C ASN A 49 0.61 -6.84 8.26
N ALA A 50 1.04 -5.60 8.06
CA ALA A 50 0.37 -4.72 7.08
C ALA A 50 0.29 -5.34 5.67
N LEU A 51 1.27 -6.17 5.29
CA LEU A 51 1.38 -6.84 3.99
C LEU A 51 1.00 -8.32 4.01
N TRP A 52 0.45 -8.86 5.12
CA TRP A 52 0.23 -10.31 5.26
C TRP A 52 -0.62 -10.90 4.12
N HIS A 53 -1.61 -10.14 3.67
CA HIS A 53 -2.57 -10.51 2.63
C HIS A 53 -2.05 -10.28 1.20
N VAL A 54 -0.91 -9.61 1.04
CA VAL A 54 -0.30 -9.35 -0.26
C VAL A 54 0.50 -10.58 -0.69
N PRO A 55 0.23 -11.15 -1.88
CA PRO A 55 0.94 -12.34 -2.36
C PRO A 55 2.42 -12.02 -2.60
N ALA A 56 3.27 -13.01 -2.39
CA ALA A 56 4.68 -12.94 -2.72
C ALA A 56 4.90 -13.57 -4.11
N PRO A 57 5.10 -12.80 -5.19
CA PRO A 57 5.40 -13.35 -6.50
C PRO A 57 6.73 -14.10 -6.53
N ASP A 58 6.84 -15.12 -7.39
CA ASP A 58 8.05 -15.93 -7.57
C ASP A 58 9.25 -15.13 -8.11
N GLN A 59 8.98 -13.97 -8.73
CA GLN A 59 9.99 -13.05 -9.26
C GLN A 59 9.73 -11.63 -8.76
N PRO A 60 10.80 -10.83 -8.51
CA PRO A 60 10.68 -9.42 -8.19
C PRO A 60 9.75 -8.69 -9.15
N THR A 61 8.67 -8.12 -8.63
CA THR A 61 7.62 -7.45 -9.39
C THR A 61 7.50 -6.01 -8.92
N PRO A 62 7.72 -5.01 -9.79
CA PRO A 62 7.60 -3.61 -9.38
C PRO A 62 6.23 -3.29 -8.79
N ALA A 63 6.25 -2.75 -7.57
CA ALA A 63 5.08 -2.18 -6.91
C ALA A 63 5.16 -0.65 -6.80
N VAL A 64 4.01 0.00 -6.85
CA VAL A 64 3.87 1.44 -6.59
C VAL A 64 3.15 1.64 -5.26
N TRP A 65 3.63 2.58 -4.45
CA TRP A 65 2.91 3.06 -3.27
C TRP A 65 1.96 4.20 -3.67
N LEU A 66 0.68 4.09 -3.29
CA LEU A 66 -0.30 5.18 -3.32
C LEU A 66 -0.78 5.52 -1.90
N GLY A 67 -0.42 6.69 -1.38
CA GLY A 67 -0.78 7.09 -0.01
C GLY A 67 -0.19 8.44 0.36
N TYR A 68 -0.33 8.82 1.62
CA TYR A 68 0.39 9.97 2.16
C TYR A 68 1.90 9.73 2.12
N ILE A 69 2.67 10.82 2.07
CA ILE A 69 4.12 10.74 2.26
C ILE A 69 4.35 10.33 3.72
N PRO A 70 4.86 9.10 3.98
CA PRO A 70 5.12 8.63 5.33
C PRO A 70 6.34 9.36 5.92
N ASP A 71 6.55 9.22 7.22
CA ASP A 71 7.88 9.45 7.79
C ASP A 71 8.89 8.41 7.28
N PHE A 72 10.18 8.68 7.50
CA PHE A 72 11.26 7.83 7.02
C PHE A 72 11.23 6.43 7.63
N GLU A 73 10.90 6.30 8.91
CA GLU A 73 10.90 5.02 9.63
C GLU A 73 9.81 4.10 9.07
N ARG A 74 8.60 4.64 8.90
CA ARG A 74 7.47 3.95 8.31
C ARG A 74 7.72 3.60 6.85
N TYR A 75 8.28 4.53 6.06
CA TYR A 75 8.66 4.23 4.69
C TYR A 75 9.59 3.03 4.62
N ASN A 76 10.66 3.05 5.42
CA ASN A 76 11.67 2.02 5.41
C ASN A 76 11.12 0.66 5.87
N ALA A 77 10.25 0.65 6.89
CA ALA A 77 9.59 -0.56 7.37
C ALA A 77 8.72 -1.21 6.29
N ILE A 78 7.89 -0.42 5.59
CA ILE A 78 7.04 -0.92 4.49
C ILE A 78 7.89 -1.35 3.30
N TYR A 79 8.94 -0.58 2.97
CA TYR A 79 9.84 -0.91 1.86
C TYR A 79 10.55 -2.24 2.08
N GLU A 80 11.18 -2.45 3.24
CA GLU A 80 11.89 -3.71 3.51
C GLU A 80 10.92 -4.90 3.60
N ALA A 81 9.71 -4.71 4.15
CA ALA A 81 8.68 -5.76 4.18
C ALA A 81 8.15 -6.11 2.77
N ALA A 82 7.97 -5.11 1.90
CA ALA A 82 7.56 -5.32 0.50
C ALA A 82 8.67 -6.01 -0.30
N LYS A 83 9.92 -5.58 -0.12
CA LYS A 83 11.10 -6.17 -0.76
C LYS A 83 11.29 -7.64 -0.36
N ALA A 84 11.08 -7.97 0.92
CA ALA A 84 11.09 -9.36 1.39
C ALA A 84 10.01 -10.24 0.73
N LYS A 85 8.95 -9.62 0.19
CA LYS A 85 7.87 -10.25 -0.58
C LYS A 85 8.09 -10.18 -2.11
N ASN A 86 9.27 -9.80 -2.60
CA ASN A 86 9.55 -9.61 -4.03
C ASN A 86 8.72 -8.49 -4.69
N LEU A 87 8.43 -7.41 -3.95
CA LEU A 87 7.71 -6.22 -4.42
C LEU A 87 8.60 -4.97 -4.45
#